data_AF-X1I0P0-F1
#
_entry.id   AF-X1I0P0-F1
#
_cell.length_a   1.000
_cell.length_b   1.000
_cell.length_c   1.000
_cell.angle_alpha   90.00
_cell.angle_beta   90.00
_cell.angle_gamma   90.00
#
_symmetry.space_group_name_H-M   'P 1'
#
loop_
_entity.id
_entity.type
_entity.pdbx_description
1 polymer ?
#
loop_
_entity_poly.entity_id
_entity_poly.type
_entity_poly.pdbx_seq_one_letter_code
_entity_poly.pdbx_strand_id
1 'polypeptide(L)'
;MTKNEKKKVLIVDDAQFTRNMLKNIINKIEQIEVIGEASNGVEAISLYKKLNPDLVTMDLVMPEKGGIEATEEILKLNSKALIVVVSALGQ
;
A
#
# COMPACT_ATOMS: atom_id res chain seq x y z
N MET A 1 12.76 21.92 -11.96
CA MET A 1 13.08 21.23 -10.69
C MET A 1 13.55 19.83 -11.05
N THR A 2 14.58 19.36 -10.35
CA THR A 2 15.56 18.37 -10.80
C THR A 2 15.09 16.90 -10.66
N LYS A 3 15.37 16.10 -11.71
CA LYS A 3 15.86 14.70 -11.66
C LYS A 3 15.05 13.64 -10.88
N ASN A 4 14.35 12.77 -11.61
CA ASN A 4 14.19 11.32 -11.35
C ASN A 4 13.89 10.82 -9.91
N GLU A 5 12.98 11.43 -9.14
CA GLU A 5 12.46 10.74 -7.95
C GLU A 5 11.31 9.81 -8.34
N LYS A 6 11.53 8.51 -8.17
CA LYS A 6 10.48 7.50 -8.36
C LYS A 6 9.41 7.68 -7.29
N LYS A 7 8.14 7.53 -7.68
CA LYS A 7 7.03 7.49 -6.74
C LYS A 7 7.08 6.21 -5.93
N LYS A 8 6.98 6.35 -4.62
CA LYS A 8 7.16 5.24 -3.68
C LYS A 8 5.82 4.63 -3.31
N VAL A 9 5.68 3.33 -3.54
CA VAL A 9 4.43 2.60 -3.29
C VAL A 9 4.62 1.59 -2.17
N LEU A 10 3.67 1.56 -1.24
CA LEU A 10 3.48 0.48 -0.27
C LEU A 10 2.33 -0.39 -0.75
N ILE A 11 2.56 -1.71 -0.88
CA ILE A 11 1.52 -2.67 -1.25
C ILE A 11 1.00 -3.36 0.00
N VAL A 12 -0.32 -3.37 0.20
CA VAL A 12 -0.98 -4.00 1.34
C VAL A 12 -2.07 -4.95 0.85
N ASP A 13 -1.87 -6.23 1.10
CA ASP A 13 -2.78 -7.33 0.74
C ASP A 13 -2.32 -8.57 1.52
N ASP A 14 -3.22 -9.45 2.00
CA ASP A 14 -2.83 -10.65 2.77
C ASP A 14 -2.31 -11.78 1.86
N ALA A 15 -2.78 -11.84 0.62
CA ALA A 15 -2.38 -12.83 -0.36
C ALA A 15 -1.03 -12.48 -1.02
N GLN A 16 0.00 -13.27 -0.70
CA GLN A 16 1.34 -13.13 -1.30
C GLN A 16 1.33 -13.16 -2.84
N PHE A 17 0.41 -13.93 -3.44
CA PHE A 17 0.23 -13.98 -4.89
C PHE A 17 -0.18 -12.62 -5.47
N THR A 18 -1.18 -11.96 -4.86
CA THR A 18 -1.65 -10.64 -5.29
C THR A 18 -0.56 -9.59 -5.14
N ARG A 19 0.18 -9.59 -4.02
CA ARG A 19 1.34 -8.70 -3.82
C ARG A 19 2.40 -8.86 -4.91
N ASN A 20 2.74 -10.11 -5.25
CA ASN A 20 3.72 -10.40 -6.31
C ASN A 20 3.22 -9.92 -7.68
N MET A 21 1.94 -10.13 -7.99
CA MET A 21 1.33 -9.66 -9.24
C MET A 21 1.38 -8.13 -9.34
N LEU A 22 0.93 -7.41 -8.29
CA LEU A 22 0.96 -5.94 -8.25
C LEU A 22 2.38 -5.40 -8.36
N LYS A 23 3.33 -5.98 -7.63
CA LYS A 23 4.74 -5.60 -7.72
C LYS A 23 5.29 -5.78 -9.13
N ASN A 24 4.98 -6.89 -9.80
CA ASN A 24 5.41 -7.14 -11.18
C ASN A 24 4.82 -6.15 -12.18
N ILE A 25 3.59 -5.67 -11.95
CA ILE A 25 2.96 -4.63 -12.77
C ILE A 25 3.64 -3.28 -12.51
N ILE A 26 3.79 -2.89 -11.24
CA ILE A 26 4.37 -1.61 -10.82
C ILE A 26 5.83 -1.48 -11.26
N ASN A 27 6.63 -2.54 -11.12
CA ASN A 27 8.05 -2.52 -11.49
C ASN A 27 8.31 -2.33 -12.99
N LYS A 28 7.28 -2.48 -13.85
CA LYS A 28 7.38 -2.15 -15.28
C LYS A 28 7.29 -0.64 -15.55
N ILE A 29 6.91 0.15 -14.55
CA ILE A 29 6.76 1.60 -14.65
C ILE A 29 8.03 2.25 -14.10
N GLU A 30 8.86 2.81 -14.97
CA GLU A 30 10.20 3.33 -14.57
C GLU A 30 10.14 4.43 -13.50
N GLN A 31 9.04 5.20 -13.45
CA GLN A 31 8.86 6.31 -12.52
C GLN A 31 8.26 5.90 -11.18
N ILE A 32 8.06 4.60 -10.91
CA ILE A 32 7.46 4.09 -9.67
C ILE A 32 8.36 3.00 -9.08
N GLU A 33 8.42 2.91 -7.75
CA GLU A 33 9.11 1.84 -7.03
C GLU A 33 8.26 1.34 -5.86
N VAL A 34 8.27 0.03 -5.64
CA VAL A 34 7.68 -0.58 -4.45
C VAL A 34 8.71 -0.54 -3.33
N ILE A 35 8.42 0.20 -2.26
CA ILE A 35 9.33 0.41 -1.12
C ILE A 35 9.03 -0.50 0.07
N GLY A 36 7.89 -1.20 0.04
CA GLY A 36 7.49 -2.10 1.11
C GLY A 36 6.23 -2.89 0.78
N GLU A 37 6.00 -3.93 1.57
CA GLU A 37 4.82 -4.79 1.51
C GLU A 37 4.31 -5.07 2.91
N ALA A 38 3.00 -5.05 3.10
CA ALA A 38 2.35 -5.48 4.33
C ALA A 38 1.31 -6.57 4.03
N SER A 39 1.14 -7.48 5.00
CA SER A 39 0.20 -8.61 4.91
C SER A 39 -1.07 -8.44 5.75
N ASN A 40 -1.16 -7.36 6.54
CA ASN A 40 -2.33 -7.00 7.33
C ASN A 40 -2.32 -5.49 7.63
N GLY A 41 -3.41 -4.99 8.22
CA GLY A 41 -3.56 -3.57 8.55
C GLY A 41 -2.56 -3.06 9.59
N VAL A 42 -2.11 -3.88 10.54
CA VAL A 42 -1.16 -3.48 11.59
C VAL A 42 0.22 -3.21 10.97
N GLU A 43 0.70 -4.12 10.13
CA GLU A 43 1.93 -3.95 9.36
C GLU A 43 1.83 -2.75 8.43
N ALA A 44 0.68 -2.55 7.78
CA ALA A 44 0.45 -1.43 6.88
C ALA A 44 0.66 -0.08 7.58
N ILE A 45 0.06 0.11 8.75
CA ILE A 45 0.20 1.36 9.53
C ILE A 45 1.65 1.55 9.98
N SER A 46 2.31 0.48 10.45
CA SER A 46 3.71 0.52 10.89
C SER A 46 4.66 0.91 9.76
N LEU A 47 4.52 0.27 8.59
CA LEU A 47 5.32 0.54 7.41
C LEU A 47 5.01 1.90 6.80
N TYR A 48 3.76 2.35 6.82
CA TYR A 48 3.39 3.70 6.37
C TYR A 48 4.17 4.77 7.15
N LYS A 49 4.18 4.66 8.49
CA LYS A 49 4.94 5.58 9.36
C LYS A 49 6.45 5.54 9.09
N LYS A 50 7.00 4.34 8.86
CA LYS A 50 8.44 4.13 8.69
C LYS A 50 8.94 4.57 7.31
N LEU A 51 8.17 4.27 6.27
CA LEU A 51 8.62 4.38 4.88
C LEU A 51 8.10 5.65 4.18
N ASN A 52 7.07 6.29 4.74
CA ASN A 52 6.44 7.51 4.20
C ASN A 52 6.16 7.41 2.68
N PRO A 53 5.35 6.44 2.23
CA PRO A 53 5.08 6.22 0.81
C PRO A 53 4.24 7.35 0.21
N ASP A 54 4.41 7.57 -1.11
CA ASP A 54 3.56 8.49 -1.89
C ASP A 54 2.17 7.91 -2.14
N LEU A 55 2.07 6.58 -2.24
CA LEU A 55 0.84 5.85 -2.55
C LEU A 55 0.81 4.53 -1.76
N VAL A 56 -0.37 4.18 -1.27
CA VAL A 56 -0.65 2.87 -0.68
C VAL A 56 -1.68 2.16 -1.54
N THR A 57 -1.42 0.92 -1.95
CA THR A 57 -2.49 0.02 -2.39
C THR A 57 -3.00 -0.73 -1.17
N MET A 58 -4.32 -0.82 -1.01
CA MET A 58 -4.94 -1.39 0.20
C MET A 58 -6.03 -2.39 -0.18
N ASP A 59 -5.86 -3.64 0.19
CA ASP A 59 -6.98 -4.59 0.26
C ASP A 59 -7.87 -4.28 1.47
N LEU A 60 -9.18 -4.55 1.35
CA LEU A 60 -10.15 -4.28 2.41
C LEU A 60 -10.30 -5.43 3.41
N VAL A 61 -10.12 -6.68 2.98
CA VAL A 61 -10.49 -7.88 3.73
C VAL A 61 -9.22 -8.65 4.06
N MET A 62 -8.62 -8.31 5.20
CA MET A 62 -7.39 -8.93 5.70
C MET A 62 -7.59 -9.44 7.14
N PRO A 63 -6.79 -10.43 7.58
CA PRO A 63 -6.78 -10.85 8.97
C PRO A 63 -6.31 -9.74 9.92
N GLU A 64 -6.62 -9.92 11.21
CA GLU A 64 -6.28 -8.99 12.30
C GLU A 64 -6.96 -7.62 12.20
N LYS A 65 -6.37 -6.70 11.44
CA LYS A 65 -6.89 -5.36 11.18
C LYS A 65 -7.19 -5.22 9.70
N GLY A 66 -8.45 -4.95 9.38
CA GLY A 66 -8.91 -4.83 8.01
C GLY A 66 -8.38 -3.56 7.31
N GLY A 67 -8.53 -3.51 6.00
CA GLY A 67 -8.08 -2.37 5.20
C GLY A 67 -8.82 -1.07 5.49
N ILE A 68 -10.10 -1.17 5.86
CA ILE A 68 -10.92 0.00 6.24
C ILE A 68 -10.33 0.65 7.49
N GLU A 69 -10.11 -0.13 8.55
CA GLU A 69 -9.53 0.36 9.80
C GLU A 69 -8.10 0.90 9.59
N ALA A 70 -7.29 0.21 8.80
CA ALA A 70 -5.94 0.65 8.46
C ALA A 70 -5.95 1.98 7.69
N THR A 71 -6.87 2.13 6.73
CA THR A 71 -7.07 3.36 5.96
C THR A 71 -7.46 4.52 6.87
N GLU A 72 -8.42 4.31 7.78
CA GLU A 72 -8.82 5.33 8.75
C GLU A 72 -7.67 5.77 9.65
N GLU A 73 -6.87 4.83 10.15
CA GLU A 73 -5.70 5.15 10.97
C GLU A 73 -4.62 5.89 10.19
N ILE A 74 -4.33 5.48 8.96
CA ILE A 74 -3.38 6.18 8.09
C ILE A 74 -3.87 7.61 7.80
N LEU A 75 -5.17 7.81 7.55
CA LEU A 75 -5.74 9.14 7.32
C LEU A 75 -5.75 10.02 8.58
N LYS A 76 -5.90 9.42 9.78
CA LYS A 76 -5.71 10.14 11.05
C LYS A 76 -4.28 10.60 11.25
N LEU A 77 -3.29 9.84 10.77
CA LEU A 77 -1.87 10.20 10.82
C LEU A 77 -1.49 11.22 9.74
N ASN A 78 -2.06 11.08 8.54
CA ASN A 78 -1.85 11.97 7.41
C ASN A 78 -3.13 12.08 6.59
N SER A 79 -3.86 13.19 6.75
CA SER A 79 -5.13 13.45 6.05
C SER A 79 -4.97 13.61 4.53
N LYS A 80 -3.73 13.68 4.02
CA LYS A 80 -3.41 13.75 2.59
C LYS A 80 -2.86 12.43 2.04
N ALA A 81 -2.85 11.36 2.83
CA ALA A 81 -2.41 10.05 2.36
C ALA A 81 -3.20 9.64 1.12
N LEU A 82 -2.51 9.27 0.04
CA LEU A 82 -3.13 8.74 -1.16
C LEU A 82 -3.22 7.22 -1.03
N ILE A 83 -4.45 6.71 -0.96
CA ILE A 83 -4.74 5.29 -0.78
C ILE A 83 -5.66 4.85 -1.92
N VAL A 84 -5.23 3.83 -2.66
CA VAL A 84 -6.03 3.20 -3.71
C VAL A 84 -6.45 1.83 -3.21
N VAL A 85 -7.76 1.64 -3.10
CA VAL A 85 -8.33 0.36 -2.68
C VAL A 85 -8.27 -0.62 -3.84
N VAL A 86 -7.68 -1.80 -3.59
CA VAL A 86 -7.60 -2.92 -4.53
C VAL A 86 -8.07 -4.15 -3.78
N SER A 87 -9.33 -4.55 -3.98
CA SER A 87 -9.92 -5.67 -3.25
C SER A 87 -10.81 -6.52 -4.15
N ALA A 88 -10.74 -7.83 -3.97
CA ALA A 88 -11.65 -8.77 -4.61
C ALA A 88 -12.91 -8.94 -3.75
N LEU A 89 -13.86 -8.01 -3.92
CA LEU A 89 -15.17 -8.10 -3.28
C LEU A 89 -16.00 -9.21 -3.94
N GLY A 90 -15.94 -10.44 -3.43
CA GLY A 90 -16.80 -11.52 -3.94
C GLY A 90 -16.35 -12.97 -3.75
N GLN A 91 -15.74 -13.33 -2.62
CA GLN A 91 -15.70 -14.73 -2.17
C GLN A 91 -16.37 -14.87 -0.81
#